data_AF-A0A2E9LZU0-F1
#
_entry.id   AF-A0A2E9LZU0-F1
#
_cell.length_a   1.000
_cell.length_b   1.000
_cell.length_c   1.000
_cell.angle_alpha   90.00
_cell.angle_beta   90.00
_cell.angle_gamma   90.00
#
_symmetry.space_group_name_H-M   'P 1'
#
loop_
_entity.id
_entity.type
_entity.pdbx_description
1 polymer ?
#
loop_
_entity_poly.entity_id
_entity_poly.type
_entity_poly.pdbx_seq_one_letter_code
_entity_poly.pdbx_strand_id
1 'polypeptide(L)'
;MIAIGLFCVVAVIFVATTYDSASYTLAATASTELGASQDPARWHRVFWAIAIAILPIGLMYAGGVREAQTATLVVSLPLTFTFWLTGIALLKSLRADHPPR
;
A
#
# COMPACT_ATOMS: atom_id res chain seq x y z
N MET A 1 15.17 29.13 2.55
CA MET A 1 15.40 28.34 3.78
C MET A 1 14.10 27.92 4.44
N ILE A 2 13.17 28.86 4.72
CA ILE A 2 11.84 28.55 5.30
C ILE A 2 11.05 27.54 4.46
N ALA A 3 10.97 27.71 3.14
CA ALA A 3 10.26 26.79 2.24
C ALA A 3 10.83 25.36 2.26
N ILE A 4 12.15 25.20 2.34
CA ILE A 4 12.81 23.89 2.42
C ILE A 4 12.49 23.23 3.76
N GLY A 5 12.56 23.98 4.86
CA GLY A 5 12.18 23.48 6.18
C GLY A 5 10.74 23.00 6.24
N LEU A 6 9.80 23.79 5.70
CA LEU A 6 8.38 23.41 5.61
C LEU A 6 8.19 22.16 4.74
N PHE A 7 8.86 22.09 3.59
CA PHE A 7 8.81 20.94 2.70
C PHE A 7 9.31 19.67 3.40
N CYS A 8 10.43 19.72 4.13
CA CYS A 8 10.93 18.59 4.88
C CYS A 8 9.94 18.10 5.93
N VAL A 9 9.31 19.01 6.68
CA VAL A 9 8.30 18.64 7.68
C VAL A 9 7.09 17.94 7.03
N VAL A 10 6.56 18.53 5.95
CA VAL A 10 5.42 17.96 5.22
C VAL A 10 5.78 16.60 4.61
N ALA A 11 6.97 16.48 4.02
CA ALA A 11 7.44 15.23 3.41
C ALA A 11 7.58 14.11 4.46
N VAL A 12 8.14 14.41 5.65
CA VAL A 12 8.26 13.45 6.75
C VAL A 12 6.88 12.99 7.23
N ILE A 13 5.94 13.93 7.44
CA ILE A 13 4.57 13.58 7.86
C ILE A 13 3.90 12.71 6.79
N PHE A 14 3.99 13.10 5.51
CA PHE A 14 3.40 12.36 4.40
C PHE A 14 3.94 10.94 4.32
N VAL A 15 5.25 10.76 4.40
CA VAL A 15 5.89 9.44 4.41
C VAL A 15 5.45 8.64 5.63
N ALA A 16 5.42 9.23 6.83
CA ALA A 16 5.02 8.55 8.05
C ALA A 16 3.57 8.04 7.99
N THR A 17 2.61 8.87 7.56
CA THR A 17 1.20 8.48 7.44
C THR A 17 0.98 7.44 6.33
N THR A 18 1.67 7.60 5.19
CA THR A 18 1.58 6.64 4.07
C THR A 18 2.12 5.27 4.48
N TYR A 19 3.26 5.26 5.17
CA TYR A 19 3.93 4.06 5.60
C TYR A 19 3.16 3.33 6.71
N ASP A 20 2.58 4.07 7.65
CA ASP A 20 1.69 3.50 8.68
C ASP A 20 0.49 2.79 8.01
N SER A 21 -0.19 3.46 7.07
CA SER A 21 -1.32 2.88 6.32
C SER A 21 -0.93 1.63 5.52
N ALA A 22 0.26 1.62 4.89
CA ALA A 22 0.75 0.47 4.14
C ALA A 22 1.04 -0.73 5.06
N SER A 23 1.73 -0.50 6.19
CA SER A 23 2.03 -1.54 7.17
C SER A 23 0.77 -2.14 7.80
N TYR A 24 -0.23 -1.29 8.07
CA TYR A 24 -1.54 -1.70 8.55
C TYR A 24 -2.25 -2.61 7.54
N THR A 25 -2.32 -2.18 6.28
CA THR A 25 -3.00 -2.93 5.21
C THR A 25 -2.38 -4.30 5.02
N LEU A 26 -1.04 -4.38 4.96
CA LEU A 26 -0.35 -5.68 4.87
C LEU A 26 -0.64 -6.56 6.08
N ALA A 27 -0.53 -6.03 7.30
CA ALA A 27 -0.82 -6.79 8.51
C ALA A 27 -2.27 -7.28 8.58
N ALA A 28 -3.24 -6.47 8.13
CA ALA A 28 -4.64 -6.84 8.07
C ALA A 28 -4.88 -7.96 7.04
N THR A 29 -4.32 -7.83 5.83
CA THR A 29 -4.48 -8.84 4.76
C THR A 29 -3.76 -10.15 5.05
N ALA A 30 -2.65 -10.11 5.79
CA ALA A 30 -1.86 -11.29 6.16
C ALA A 30 -2.38 -11.99 7.43
N SER A 31 -3.39 -11.42 8.10
CA SER A 31 -4.00 -12.00 9.29
C SER A 31 -5.29 -12.76 8.94
N THR A 32 -5.34 -14.05 9.28
CA THR A 32 -6.45 -14.96 8.94
C THR A 32 -7.77 -14.66 9.66
N GLU A 33 -7.72 -14.12 10.88
CA GLU A 33 -8.91 -13.87 11.72
C GLU A 33 -9.00 -12.41 12.16
N LEU A 34 -9.25 -11.50 11.21
CA LEU A 34 -9.70 -10.15 11.56
C LEU A 34 -11.22 -10.10 11.55
N GLY A 35 -11.83 -9.96 12.72
CA GLY A 35 -13.23 -9.54 12.82
C GLY A 35 -13.42 -8.15 12.21
N ALA A 36 -14.62 -7.82 11.75
CA ALA A 36 -14.94 -6.57 11.04
C ALA A 36 -14.57 -5.25 11.78
N SER A 37 -14.25 -5.33 13.07
CA SER A 37 -13.83 -4.19 13.90
C SER A 37 -12.56 -4.49 14.71
N GLN A 38 -11.79 -5.51 14.32
CA GLN A 38 -10.56 -5.89 14.99
C GLN A 38 -9.34 -5.35 14.26
N ASP A 39 -8.46 -4.74 15.03
CA ASP A 39 -7.16 -4.24 14.59
C ASP A 39 -6.16 -5.40 14.44
N PRO A 40 -5.34 -5.43 13.38
CA PRO A 40 -4.26 -6.40 13.28
C PRO A 40 -3.26 -6.20 14.43
N ALA A 41 -2.78 -7.32 14.99
CA ALA A 41 -1.89 -7.33 16.14
C ALA A 41 -0.70 -6.38 15.94
N ARG A 42 -0.37 -5.59 16.97
CA ARG A 42 0.66 -4.53 16.90
C ARG A 42 2.02 -5.08 16.45
N TRP A 43 2.40 -6.28 16.88
CA TRP A 43 3.63 -6.95 16.45
C TRP A 43 3.65 -7.24 14.94
N HIS A 44 2.50 -7.64 14.38
CA HIS A 44 2.37 -7.92 12.96
C HIS A 44 2.54 -6.65 12.11
N ARG A 45 2.00 -5.52 12.57
CA ARG A 45 2.23 -4.21 11.94
C ARG A 45 3.70 -3.82 11.96
N VAL A 46 4.38 -4.01 13.09
CA VAL A 46 5.81 -3.69 13.21
C VAL A 46 6.67 -4.57 12.28
N PHE A 47 6.34 -5.87 12.17
CA PHE A 47 6.98 -6.75 11.21
C PHE A 47 6.84 -6.23 9.77
N TRP A 48 5.62 -5.89 9.35
CA TRP A 48 5.37 -5.39 7.99
C TRP A 48 5.94 -4.00 7.75
N ALA A 49 5.95 -3.13 8.76
CA ALA A 49 6.68 -1.87 8.70
C ALA A 49 8.15 -2.16 8.34
N ILE A 50 8.88 -2.90 9.18
CA ILE A 50 10.30 -3.20 8.93
C ILE A 50 10.51 -3.82 7.55
N ALA A 51 9.66 -4.78 7.13
CA ALA A 51 9.73 -5.38 5.80
C ALA A 51 9.60 -4.34 4.66
N ILE A 52 8.63 -3.42 4.74
CA ILE A 52 8.45 -2.34 3.75
C ILE A 52 9.65 -1.39 3.74
N ALA A 53 10.33 -1.15 4.87
CA ALA A 53 11.52 -0.29 4.89
C ALA A 53 12.74 -0.94 4.24
N ILE A 54 12.92 -2.26 4.41
CA ILE A 54 14.07 -2.98 3.86
C ILE A 54 14.06 -2.98 2.33
N LEU A 55 12.89 -3.10 1.70
CA LEU A 55 12.76 -3.16 0.24
C LEU A 55 13.35 -1.94 -0.51
N PRO A 56 12.93 -0.69 -0.25
CA PRO A 56 13.50 0.48 -0.91
C PRO A 56 14.97 0.69 -0.54
N ILE A 57 15.40 0.37 0.69
CA ILE A 57 16.81 0.44 1.09
C ILE A 57 17.65 -0.52 0.23
N GLY A 58 17.18 -1.77 0.07
CA GLY A 58 17.84 -2.77 -0.77
C GLY A 58 17.90 -2.35 -2.24
N LEU A 59 16.82 -1.78 -2.79
CA LEU A 59 16.78 -1.26 -4.16
C LEU A 59 17.72 -0.07 -4.35
N MET A 60 17.80 0.83 -3.36
CA MET A 60 18.75 1.94 -3.37
C MET A 60 20.20 1.45 -3.45
N TYR A 61 20.54 0.38 -2.73
CA TYR A 61 21.86 -0.23 -2.77
C TYR A 61 22.15 -0.98 -4.09
N ALA A 62 21.14 -1.64 -4.67
CA ALA A 62 21.31 -2.43 -5.89
C ALA A 62 21.56 -1.56 -7.14
N GLY A 63 20.89 -0.41 -7.25
CA GLY A 63 21.06 0.48 -8.40
C GLY A 63 20.27 1.79 -8.34
N GLY A 64 19.84 2.18 -7.14
CA GLY A 64 19.20 3.47 -6.91
C GLY A 64 17.79 3.57 -7.51
N VAL A 65 17.46 4.78 -7.97
CA VAL A 65 16.11 5.14 -8.42
C VAL A 65 15.65 4.34 -9.64
N ARG A 66 16.58 4.00 -10.55
CA ARG A 66 16.23 3.26 -11.77
C ARG A 66 15.74 1.84 -11.44
N GLU A 67 16.39 1.16 -10.52
CA GLU A 67 15.95 -0.17 -10.07
C GLU A 67 14.61 -0.10 -9.33
N ALA A 68 14.40 0.94 -8.51
CA ALA A 68 13.11 1.15 -7.87
C ALA A 68 11.97 1.39 -8.88
N GLN A 69 12.23 2.11 -9.97
CA GLN A 69 11.27 2.31 -11.06
C GLN A 69 10.96 0.99 -11.79
N THR A 70 11.99 0.21 -12.12
CA THR A 70 11.81 -1.11 -12.76
C THR A 70 10.98 -2.04 -11.89
N ALA A 71 11.30 -2.14 -10.59
CA ALA A 71 10.54 -2.95 -9.64
C ALA A 71 9.06 -2.50 -9.57
N THR A 72 8.83 -1.19 -9.53
CA THR A 72 7.47 -0.63 -9.53
C THR A 72 6.71 -0.98 -10.81
N LEU A 73 7.36 -0.91 -11.97
CA LEU A 73 6.76 -1.25 -13.25
C LEU A 73 6.36 -2.74 -13.30
N VAL A 74 7.25 -3.63 -12.85
CA VAL A 74 7.00 -5.07 -12.80
C VAL A 74 5.82 -5.40 -11.86
N VAL A 75 5.75 -4.76 -10.69
CA VAL A 75 4.65 -4.96 -9.72
C VAL A 75 3.32 -4.38 -10.23
N SER A 76 3.36 -3.28 -10.98
CA SER A 76 2.14 -2.60 -11.47
C SER A 76 1.40 -3.39 -12.54
N LEU A 77 2.12 -4.19 -13.34
CA LEU A 77 1.52 -5.01 -14.40
C LEU A 77 0.43 -5.98 -13.90
N PRO A 78 0.71 -6.89 -12.93
CA PRO A 78 -0.32 -7.78 -12.40
C PRO A 78 -1.41 -7.03 -11.62
N LEU A 79 -1.07 -5.98 -10.89
CA LEU A 79 -2.06 -5.18 -10.15
C LEU A 79 -3.08 -4.51 -11.07
N THR A 80 -2.64 -4.03 -12.24
CA THR A 80 -3.53 -3.44 -13.25
C THR A 80 -4.61 -4.42 -13.70
N PHE A 81 -4.25 -5.70 -13.86
CA PHE A 81 -5.20 -6.76 -14.18
C PHE A 81 -6.20 -6.98 -13.04
N THR A 82 -5.73 -7.01 -11.78
CA THR A 82 -6.61 -7.11 -10.61
C THR A 82 -7.58 -5.94 -10.52
N PHE A 83 -7.14 -4.70 -10.74
CA PHE A 83 -8.02 -3.53 -10.72
C PHE A 83 -9.14 -3.61 -11.76
N TRP A 84 -8.84 -4.11 -12.97
CA TRP A 84 -9.86 -4.36 -13.99
C TRP A 84 -10.91 -5.38 -13.53
N LEU A 85 -10.45 -6.49 -12.94
CA LEU A 85 -11.34 -7.52 -12.42
C LEU A 85 -12.24 -6.99 -11.30
N THR A 86 -11.67 -6.25 -10.34
CA THR A 86 -12.43 -5.63 -9.25
C THR A 86 -13.44 -4.61 -9.78
N GLY A 87 -13.09 -3.82 -10.82
CA GLY A 87 -14.02 -2.90 -11.47
C GLY A 87 -15.22 -3.60 -12.09
N ILE A 88 -15.01 -4.71 -12.81
CA ILE A 88 -16.10 -5.51 -13.37
C ILE A 88 -16.94 -6.14 -12.27
N ALA A 89 -16.31 -6.69 -11.22
CA ALA A 89 -16.99 -7.29 -10.09
C ALA A 89 -17.87 -6.27 -9.35
N LEU A 90 -17.37 -5.05 -9.15
CA LEU A 90 -18.12 -3.94 -8.56
C LEU A 90 -19.35 -3.59 -9.39
N LEU A 91 -19.20 -3.42 -10.71
CA LEU A 91 -20.33 -3.12 -11.60
C LEU A 91 -21.36 -4.25 -11.61
N LYS A 92 -20.90 -5.52 -11.56
CA LYS A 92 -21.78 -6.68 -11.45
C LYS A 92 -22.54 -6.69 -10.12
N SER A 93 -21.87 -6.39 -9.01
CA SER A 93 -22.50 -6.30 -7.68
C SER A 93 -23.56 -5.19 -7.63
N LEU A 94 -23.24 -4.01 -8.15
CA LEU A 94 -24.19 -2.87 -8.19
C LEU A 94 -25.42 -3.16 -9.05
N ARG A 95 -25.25 -3.87 -10.17
CA ARG A 95 -26.39 -4.31 -11.01
C ARG A 95 -27.25 -5.38 -10.33
N ALA A 96 -26.66 -6.21 -9.47
CA ALA A 96 -27.40 -7.20 -8.70
C ALA A 96 -28.23 -6.55 -7.58
N ASP A 97 -27.70 -5.51 -6.94
CA ASP A 97 -28.40 -4.77 -5.87
C ASP A 97 -29.50 -3.84 -6.39
N HIS A 98 -29.39 -3.36 -7.63
CA HIS A 98 -30.40 -2.52 -8.28
C HIS A 98 -30.89 -3.16 -9.59
N PRO A 99 -31.79 -4.17 -9.52
CA PRO A 99 -32.37 -4.76 -10.73
C PRO A 99 -33.12 -3.66 -11.52
N PRO A 100 -32.91 -3.57 -12.86
CA PRO A 100 -33.65 -2.63 -13.68
C PRO A 100 -35.15 -2.90 -13.52
N ARG A 101 -35.90 -1.85 -13.16
CA ARG A 101 -37.36 -1.88 -13.03
C ARG A 101 -38.04 -2.24 -14.34
#